data_AF-E9GN56-F1
#
_entry.id   AF-E9GN56-F1
#
_cell.length_a   1.000
_cell.length_b   1.000
_cell.length_c   1.000
_cell.angle_alpha   90.00
_cell.angle_beta   90.00
_cell.angle_gamma   90.00
#
_symmetry.space_group_name_H-M   'P 1'
#
loop_
_entity.id
_entity.type
_entity.pdbx_description
1 polymer ?
#
loop_
_entity_poly.entity_id
_entity_poly.type
_entity_poly.pdbx_seq_one_letter_code
_entity_poly.pdbx_strand_id
1 'polypeptide(L)' 'VFKRKALEFQEHFLQLFSDLVVEINLSAPRRGAFEIMVTNSRETVLWSGLKLGPPRRLKFPDPISLVEALKVALA' A
#
# COMPACT_ATOMS: atom_id res chain seq x y z
N VAL A 1 7.76 7.78 -10.02
CA VAL A 1 7.89 7.62 -8.55
C VAL A 1 6.74 6.83 -7.95
N PHE A 2 5.49 7.29 -8.04
CA PHE A 2 4.35 6.62 -7.37
C PHE A 2 4.12 5.19 -7.88
N LYS A 3 4.05 5.01 -9.21
CA LYS A 3 3.96 3.67 -9.83
C LYS A 3 5.12 2.76 -9.42
N ARG A 4 6.36 3.28 -9.44
CA ARG A 4 7.54 2.52 -9.03
C ARG A 4 7.44 2.07 -7.57
N LYS A 5 7.02 2.96 -6.66
CA LYS A 5 6.78 2.62 -5.25
C LYS A 5 5.70 1.57 -5.08
N ALA A 6 4.60 1.65 -5.84
CA ALA A 6 3.55 0.63 -5.81
C ALA A 6 4.08 -0.76 -6.22
N LEU A 7 4.91 -0.83 -7.26
CA LEU A 7 5.56 -2.07 -7.69
C LEU A 7 6.55 -2.60 -6.64
N GLU A 8 7.37 -1.73 -6.02
CA GLU A 8 8.28 -2.11 -4.94
C GLU A 8 7.52 -2.75 -3.75
N PHE A 9 6.37 -2.18 -3.36
CA PHE A 9 5.53 -2.77 -2.31
C PHE A 9 4.86 -4.08 -2.75
N GLN A 10 4.41 -4.17 -4.00
CA GLN A 10 3.83 -5.39 -4.55
C GLN A 10 4.82 -6.55 -4.50
N GLU A 11 6.04 -6.34 -5.00
CA GLU A 11 7.10 -7.36 -4.95
C GLU A 11 7.40 -7.77 -3.50
N HIS A 12 7.48 -6.81 -2.59
CA HIS A 12 7.76 -7.10 -1.18
C HIS A 12 6.65 -7.92 -0.51
N PHE A 13 5.38 -7.60 -0.79
CA PHE A 13 4.26 -8.36 -0.24
C PHE A 13 4.21 -9.78 -0.80
N LEU A 14 4.40 -9.97 -2.10
CA LEU A 14 4.40 -11.29 -2.73
C LEU A 14 5.56 -12.17 -2.24
N GLN A 15 6.68 -11.58 -1.83
CA GLN A 15 7.79 -12.31 -1.21
C GLN A 15 7.50 -12.75 0.23
N LEU A 16 6.69 -11.98 0.97
CA LEU A 16 6.39 -12.26 2.38
C LEU A 16 5.13 -13.10 2.59
N PHE A 17 4.19 -13.05 1.65
CA PHE A 17 2.87 -13.68 1.75
C PHE A 17 2.56 -14.40 0.43
N SER A 18 2.71 -15.73 0.41
CA SER A 18 2.49 -16.55 -0.79
C SER A 18 1.05 -16.53 -1.30
N ASP A 19 0.10 -16.29 -0.39
CA ASP A 19 -1.33 -16.45 -0.67
C ASP A 19 -2.01 -15.10 -0.96
N LEU A 20 -1.23 -14.01 -0.98
CA LEU A 20 -1.74 -12.67 -1.19
C LEU A 20 -1.89 -12.38 -2.69
N VAL A 21 -3.07 -11.91 -3.10
CA VAL A 21 -3.26 -11.28 -4.40
C VAL A 21 -3.04 -9.78 -4.23
N VAL A 22 -2.04 -9.23 -4.93
CA VAL A 22 -1.74 -7.79 -4.90
C VAL A 22 -2.05 -7.17 -6.24
N GLU A 23 -3.02 -6.27 -6.25
CA GLU A 23 -3.42 -5.51 -7.44
C GLU A 23 -2.95 -4.06 -7.36
N ILE A 24 -2.61 -3.50 -8.52
CA ILE A 24 -2.36 -2.07 -8.69
C ILE A 24 -3.50 -1.51 -9.52
N ASN A 25 -4.03 -0.36 -9.12
CA ASN A 25 -5.10 0.34 -9.85
C ASN A 25 -4.84 0.37 -11.36
N LEU A 26 -5.78 -0.19 -12.14
CA LEU A 26 -5.71 -0.24 -13.60
C LEU A 26 -5.81 1.16 -14.23
N SER A 27 -6.63 2.02 -13.63
CA SER A 27 -6.75 3.42 -14.00
C SER A 27 -5.89 4.32 -13.12
N ALA A 28 -5.48 5.46 -13.65
CA ALA A 28 -4.69 6.41 -12.88
C ALA A 28 -5.52 6.96 -11.71
N PRO A 29 -5.06 6.81 -10.45
CA PRO A 29 -5.78 7.32 -9.30
C PRO A 29 -5.72 8.86 -9.25
N ARG A 30 -6.43 9.46 -8.30
CA ARG A 30 -6.38 10.91 -8.04
C ARG A 30 -4.94 11.41 -7.99
N ARG A 31 -4.67 12.56 -8.64
CA ARG A 31 -3.31 13.13 -8.74
C ARG A 31 -2.66 13.28 -7.37
N GLY A 32 -1.53 12.61 -7.17
CA GLY A 32 -0.75 12.68 -5.93
C GLY A 32 -1.29 11.85 -4.77
N ALA A 33 -2.24 10.94 -5.03
CA ALA A 33 -2.71 9.95 -4.09
C ALA A 33 -1.80 8.72 -4.04
N PHE A 34 -1.62 8.16 -2.86
CA PHE A 34 -0.99 6.87 -2.62
C PHE A 34 -1.68 6.25 -1.42
N GLU A 35 -2.40 5.15 -1.62
CA GLU A 35 -3.13 4.44 -0.59
C GLU A 35 -2.91 2.95 -0.78
N ILE A 36 -2.91 2.21 0.32
CA ILE A 36 -2.80 0.75 0.34
C ILE A 36 -3.96 0.25 1.19
N MET A 37 -4.72 -0.68 0.64
CA MET A 37 -5.88 -1.28 1.28
C MET A 37 -5.74 -2.79 1.25
N VAL A 38 -6.36 -3.46 2.21
CA VAL A 38 -6.46 -4.92 2.24
C VAL A 38 -7.92 -5.31 2.39
N THR A 39 -8.31 -6.37 1.71
CA THR A 39 -9.67 -6.91 1.74
C THR A 39 -9.60 -8.36 2.15
N ASN A 40 -10.20 -8.67 3.30
CA ASN A 40 -10.48 -10.04 3.73
C ASN A 40 -12.01 -10.28 3.70
N SER A 41 -12.68 -10.18 4.85
CA SER A 41 -14.12 -10.04 5.00
C SER A 41 -14.61 -8.60 4.80
N ARG A 42 -13.73 -7.62 5.04
CA ARG A 42 -14.01 -6.19 4.85
C ARG A 42 -12.80 -5.47 4.27
N GLU A 43 -13.06 -4.38 3.56
CA GLU A 43 -12.01 -3.47 3.09
C GLU A 43 -11.49 -2.64 4.26
N THR A 44 -10.16 -2.61 4.44
CA THR A 44 -9.48 -1.83 5.48
C THR A 44 -8.33 -1.05 4.84
N VAL A 45 -8.26 0.26 5.14
CA VAL A 45 -7.15 1.10 4.71
C VAL A 45 -5.94 0.82 5.61
N LEU A 46 -4.86 0.28 5.03
CA LEU A 46 -3.59 0.06 5.73
C LEU A 46 -2.74 1.33 5.79
N TRP A 47 -2.79 2.15 4.73
CA TRP A 47 -2.06 3.41 4.68
C TRP A 47 -2.74 4.39 3.73
N SER A 48 -2.75 5.68 4.10
CA SER A 48 -3.18 6.76 3.22
C SER A 48 -2.23 7.95 3.24
N GLY A 49 -1.64 8.24 2.08
CA GLY A 49 -0.85 9.43 1.81
C GLY A 49 -1.66 10.63 1.33
N LEU A 50 -2.99 10.54 1.26
CA LEU A 50 -3.86 11.61 0.73
C LEU A 50 -3.79 12.90 1.55
N LYS A 51 -3.81 12.75 2.88
CA LYS A 51 -3.78 13.87 3.83
C LYS A 51 -2.37 14.38 4.11
N LEU A 52 -1.35 13.69 3.60
CA LEU A 52 0.04 14.10 3.77
C LEU A 52 0.34 15.16 2.71
N GLY A 53 0.69 16.36 3.18
CA GLY A 53 1.09 17.46 2.32
C GLY A 53 2.39 17.17 1.56
N PRO A 54 2.96 18.16 0.85
CA PRO A 54 4.40 18.12 0.58
C PRO A 54 5.16 18.03 1.92
N PRO A 55 6.30 17.30 2.02
CA PRO A 55 7.12 16.70 0.96
C PRO A 55 6.68 15.31 0.48
N ARG A 56 6.98 15.01 -0.79
CA ARG A 56 6.57 13.76 -1.48
C ARG A 56 7.00 12.46 -0.78
N ARG A 57 8.14 12.47 -0.08
CA ARG A 57 8.67 11.31 0.63
C ARG A 57 7.72 10.81 1.73
N LEU A 58 7.00 11.72 2.39
CA LEU A 58 6.07 11.38 3.47
C LEU A 58 4.83 10.66 2.95
N LYS A 59 4.51 10.76 1.65
CA LYS A 59 3.32 10.11 1.08
C LYS A 59 3.41 8.59 0.99
N PHE A 60 4.60 8.03 1.19
CA PHE A 60 4.83 6.59 1.16
C PHE A 60 5.04 6.08 2.60
N PRO A 61 4.48 4.92 2.93
CA PRO A 61 4.70 4.32 4.23
C PRO A 61 6.15 3.84 4.38
N ASP A 62 6.55 3.67 5.63
CA ASP A 62 7.70 2.84 5.96
C ASP A 62 7.37 1.35 5.69
N PRO A 63 8.24 0.58 4.99
CA PRO A 63 7.94 -0.81 4.66
C PRO A 63 7.73 -1.72 5.86
N ILE A 64 8.48 -1.53 6.95
CA ILE A 64 8.39 -2.39 8.15
C ILE A 64 7.03 -2.17 8.81
N SER A 65 6.69 -0.91 9.05
CA SER A 65 5.41 -0.51 9.68
C SER A 65 4.21 -1.00 8.87
N LEU A 66 4.32 -0.99 7.54
CA LEU A 66 3.26 -1.45 6.64
C LEU A 66 3.06 -2.97 6.69
N VAL A 67 4.15 -3.74 6.76
CA VAL A 67 4.09 -5.20 6.88
C VAL A 67 3.48 -5.61 8.22
N GLU A 68 3.81 -4.91 9.31
CA GLU A 68 3.17 -5.13 10.61
C GLU A 68 1.67 -4.84 10.56
N ALA A 69 1.26 -3.72 9.97
CA ALA A 69 -0.15 -3.39 9.77
C ALA A 69 -0.89 -4.44 8.94
N LEU A 70 -0.25 -4.97 7.89
CA LEU A 70 -0.80 -6.03 7.06
C LEU A 70 -0.96 -7.33 7.86
N LYS A 71 0.03 -7.75 8.66
CA LYS A 71 -0.07 -8.93 9.53
C LYS A 71 -1.23 -8.83 10.51
N VAL A 72 -1.42 -7.66 11.12
CA VAL A 72 -2.55 -7.41 12.06
C VAL A 72 -3.89 -7.45 11.33
N ALA A 73 -3.97 -6.95 10.10
CA ALA A 73 -5.21 -6.95 9.32
C ALA A 73 -5.59 -8.33 8.75
N LEU A 74 -4.62 -9.23 8.57
CA LEU A 74 -4.82 -10.59 8.09
C LEU A 74 -5.04 -11.62 9.22
N ALA A 75 -4.72 -11.27 10.47
CA ALA A 75 -4.97 -12.08 11.65
C ALA A 75 -6.47 -12.16 11.99
#